data_AF-A0A432STL8-F1
#
_entry.id   AF-A0A432STL8-F1
#
_cell.length_a   1.000
_cell.length_b   1.000
_cell.length_c   1.000
_cell.angle_alpha   90.00
_cell.angle_beta   90.00
_cell.angle_gamma   90.00
#
_symmetry.space_group_name_H-M   'P 1'
#
loop_
_entity.id
_entity.type
_entity.pdbx_description
1 polymer ?
#
loop_
_entity_poly.entity_id
_entity_poly.type
_entity_poly.pdbx_seq_one_letter_code
_entity_poly.pdbx_strand_id
1 'polypeptide(L)'
;SANFFVIDDLGGTDALHFTDVELTNEPEVTTTSEVLKNLLYALKVAKAFGDADENPNIRQLYEISELGEENKKSLITPKWMKISAQKGQTVDAQDFRDEFILKNSKKIIFDIAVASKETRGRKDWKNIGTITFDESVVSNSCDHRLHFHHPKWRDDLKYSDEHPNRQTLLQ
;
A
#
# COMPACT_ATOMS: atom_id res chain seq x y z
N SER A 1 7.24 16.47 3.01
CA SER A 1 6.83 15.11 3.45
C SER A 1 6.41 14.34 2.22
N ALA A 2 6.49 13.01 2.26
CA ALA A 2 5.96 12.13 1.24
C ALA A 2 5.18 11.03 1.94
N ASN A 3 4.11 10.55 1.31
CA ASN A 3 3.31 9.47 1.84
C ASN A 3 3.10 8.42 0.75
N PHE A 4 2.80 7.20 1.18
CA PHE A 4 2.28 6.17 0.31
C PHE A 4 1.04 5.56 0.98
N PHE A 5 0.23 4.88 0.19
CA PHE A 5 -1.01 4.29 0.67
C PHE A 5 -1.16 2.90 0.09
N VAL A 6 -1.51 1.95 0.95
CA VAL A 6 -1.67 0.54 0.63
C VAL A 6 -2.88 -0.01 1.36
N ILE A 7 -3.65 -0.85 0.68
CA ILE A 7 -4.84 -1.55 1.19
C ILE A 7 -4.77 -3.00 0.70
N ASP A 8 -5.38 -3.93 1.43
CA ASP A 8 -5.63 -5.30 0.97
C ASP A 8 -6.68 -5.34 -0.16
N ASP A 9 -7.93 -4.97 0.14
CA ASP A 9 -9.07 -4.98 -0.76
C ASP A 9 -10.01 -3.78 -0.46
N LEU A 10 -10.38 -3.02 -1.48
CA LEU A 10 -11.28 -1.87 -1.34
C LEU A 10 -12.73 -2.25 -0.99
N GLY A 11 -13.15 -3.46 -1.32
CA GLY A 11 -14.44 -4.02 -0.92
C GLY A 11 -14.43 -4.77 0.40
N GLY A 12 -13.25 -4.93 1.01
CA GLY A 12 -13.02 -5.56 2.31
C GLY A 12 -12.70 -7.05 2.22
N THR A 13 -11.92 -7.52 3.19
CA THR A 13 -11.52 -8.92 3.36
C THR A 13 -12.02 -9.46 4.70
N ASP A 14 -12.42 -10.73 4.75
CA ASP A 14 -12.67 -11.48 6.00
C ASP A 14 -11.37 -12.18 6.43
N ALA A 15 -10.35 -11.39 6.75
CA ALA A 15 -9.07 -11.88 7.21
C ALA A 15 -9.12 -12.17 8.70
N LEU A 16 -8.55 -13.30 9.14
CA LEU A 16 -8.49 -13.65 10.57
C LEU A 16 -7.62 -12.68 11.35
N HIS A 17 -6.50 -12.25 10.75
CA HIS A 17 -5.56 -11.30 11.32
C HIS A 17 -5.15 -10.26 10.30
N PHE A 18 -4.83 -9.06 10.76
CA PHE A 18 -4.30 -8.03 9.89
C PHE A 18 -2.96 -8.45 9.25
N THR A 19 -2.15 -9.22 9.98
CA THR A 19 -0.84 -9.68 9.50
C THR A 19 -0.91 -10.76 8.41
N ASP A 20 -2.11 -11.28 8.11
CA ASP A 20 -2.28 -12.39 7.16
C ASP A 20 -2.52 -11.91 5.72
N VAL A 21 -2.70 -10.60 5.51
CA VAL A 21 -2.97 -10.01 4.19
C VAL A 21 -1.74 -9.29 3.62
N GLU A 22 -1.65 -9.24 2.30
CA GLU A 22 -0.73 -8.35 1.59
C GLU A 22 -1.44 -7.04 1.32
N LEU A 23 -0.84 -5.90 1.69
CA LEU A 23 -1.38 -4.58 1.37
C LEU A 23 -0.67 -4.05 0.13
N THR A 24 -1.41 -3.51 -0.83
CA THR A 24 -0.84 -3.02 -2.09
C THR A 24 -1.33 -1.62 -2.42
N ASN A 25 -0.56 -0.88 -3.22
CA ASN A 25 -0.97 0.43 -3.73
C ASN A 25 -1.98 0.34 -4.89
N GLU A 26 -2.30 -0.88 -5.33
CA GLU A 26 -3.33 -1.20 -6.32
C GLU A 26 -4.20 -2.34 -5.76
N PRO A 27 -4.99 -2.06 -4.72
CA PRO A 27 -5.80 -3.07 -4.05
C PRO A 27 -6.81 -3.71 -5.01
N GLU A 28 -7.13 -4.97 -4.74
CA GLU A 28 -8.27 -5.60 -5.41
C GLU A 28 -9.57 -4.90 -5.01
N VAL A 29 -10.59 -5.05 -5.85
CA VAL A 29 -11.92 -4.52 -5.57
C VAL A 29 -12.89 -5.69 -5.61
N THR A 30 -12.92 -6.46 -4.52
CA THR A 30 -13.84 -7.58 -4.43
C THR A 30 -15.23 -7.05 -4.04
N THR A 31 -16.25 -7.40 -4.83
CA THR A 31 -17.62 -7.15 -4.40
C THR A 31 -17.99 -8.15 -3.31
N THR A 32 -17.84 -7.78 -2.05
CA THR A 32 -18.30 -8.62 -0.93
C THR A 32 -19.81 -8.84 -1.01
N SER A 33 -20.29 -9.93 -0.41
CA SER A 33 -21.72 -10.28 -0.44
C SER A 33 -22.62 -9.17 0.12
N GLU A 34 -22.10 -8.33 1.03
CA GLU A 34 -22.80 -7.16 1.57
C GLU A 34 -22.91 -6.00 0.58
N VAL A 35 -21.86 -5.75 -0.21
CA VAL A 35 -21.88 -4.76 -1.30
C VAL A 35 -22.83 -5.22 -2.41
N LEU A 36 -22.82 -6.51 -2.73
CA LEU A 36 -23.68 -7.09 -3.78
C LEU A 36 -25.17 -7.11 -3.40
N LYS A 37 -25.49 -7.33 -2.10
CA LYS A 37 -26.87 -7.25 -1.58
C LYS A 37 -27.49 -5.86 -1.78
N ASN A 38 -26.66 -4.82 -1.86
CA ASN A 38 -27.09 -3.45 -2.09
C ASN A 38 -26.63 -2.96 -3.47
N LEU A 39 -27.25 -3.49 -4.53
CA LEU A 39 -26.94 -3.16 -5.93
C LEU A 39 -26.91 -1.63 -6.21
N LEU A 40 -27.78 -0.86 -5.55
CA LEU A 40 -27.78 0.61 -5.64
C LEU A 40 -26.55 1.27 -4.99
N TYR A 41 -26.03 0.67 -3.91
CA TYR A 41 -24.81 1.13 -3.24
C TYR A 41 -23.59 0.84 -4.12
N ALA A 42 -23.50 -0.36 -4.68
CA ALA A 42 -22.42 -0.73 -5.61
C ALA A 42 -22.33 0.22 -6.82
N LEU A 43 -23.48 0.56 -7.44
CA LEU A 43 -23.53 1.52 -8.55
C LEU A 43 -23.09 2.94 -8.14
N LYS A 44 -23.46 3.38 -6.93
CA LYS A 44 -23.09 4.70 -6.41
C LYS A 44 -21.59 4.79 -6.10
N VAL A 45 -21.02 3.72 -5.55
CA VAL A 45 -19.59 3.59 -5.24
C VAL A 45 -18.76 3.59 -6.54
N ALA A 46 -19.15 2.77 -7.52
CA ALA A 46 -18.48 2.73 -8.82
C ALA A 46 -18.47 4.10 -9.52
N LYS A 47 -19.62 4.81 -9.49
CA LYS A 47 -19.71 6.16 -10.05
C LYS A 47 -18.86 7.18 -9.28
N ALA A 48 -18.91 7.17 -7.95
CA ALA A 48 -18.12 8.09 -7.12
C ALA A 48 -16.61 7.90 -7.34
N PHE A 49 -16.15 6.66 -7.53
CA PHE A 49 -14.74 6.38 -7.85
C PHE A 49 -14.36 6.84 -9.26
N GLY A 50 -15.20 6.61 -10.26
CA GLY A 50 -14.94 7.07 -11.64
C GLY A 50 -14.97 8.58 -11.80
N ASP A 51 -15.82 9.29 -11.04
CA ASP A 51 -15.91 10.76 -11.07
C ASP A 51 -14.75 11.43 -10.30
N ALA A 52 -14.14 10.74 -9.33
CA ALA A 52 -13.10 11.30 -8.45
C ALA A 52 -11.66 11.15 -8.97
N ASP A 53 -11.38 10.12 -9.77
CA ASP A 53 -10.04 9.85 -10.31
C ASP A 53 -10.14 8.99 -11.59
N GLU A 54 -9.34 9.28 -12.62
CA GLU A 54 -9.27 8.46 -13.83
C GLU A 54 -8.66 7.06 -13.56
N ASN A 55 -7.86 6.93 -12.48
CA ASN A 55 -7.22 5.68 -12.07
C ASN A 55 -7.52 5.38 -10.59
N PRO A 56 -8.80 5.16 -10.23
CA PRO A 56 -9.24 5.17 -8.83
C PRO A 56 -8.67 3.99 -8.02
N ASN A 57 -8.26 2.92 -8.69
CA ASN A 57 -7.79 1.67 -8.10
C ASN A 57 -6.29 1.63 -7.82
N ILE A 58 -5.49 2.64 -8.21
CA ILE A 58 -4.05 2.66 -7.95
C ILE A 58 -3.60 4.01 -7.40
N ARG A 59 -2.61 3.99 -6.49
CA ARG A 59 -1.93 5.20 -5.98
C ARG A 59 -0.49 5.22 -6.44
N GLN A 60 -0.10 6.27 -7.16
CA GLN A 60 1.26 6.42 -7.67
C GLN A 60 2.26 6.66 -6.55
N LEU A 61 3.49 6.17 -6.73
CA LEU A 61 4.54 6.19 -5.70
C LEU A 61 5.53 7.34 -5.88
N TYR A 62 5.24 8.33 -6.75
CA TYR A 62 6.22 9.36 -7.10
C TYR A 62 6.61 10.25 -5.90
N GLU A 63 5.70 10.50 -4.97
CA GLU A 63 6.03 11.34 -3.82
C GLU A 63 7.15 10.72 -2.98
N ILE A 64 7.11 9.40 -2.79
CA ILE A 64 8.10 8.68 -1.99
C ILE A 64 9.37 8.37 -2.80
N SER A 65 9.25 8.06 -4.09
CA SER A 65 10.42 7.78 -4.95
C SER A 65 11.24 9.04 -5.26
N GLU A 66 10.62 10.22 -5.27
CA GLU A 66 11.28 11.50 -5.51
C GLU A 66 11.72 12.21 -4.23
N LEU A 67 11.47 11.62 -3.05
CA LEU A 67 11.74 12.29 -1.78
C LEU A 67 13.25 12.48 -1.58
N GLY A 68 13.68 13.74 -1.46
CA GLY A 68 15.08 14.11 -1.22
C GLY A 68 15.94 14.18 -2.47
N GLU A 69 15.36 13.93 -3.65
CA GLU A 69 16.09 13.93 -4.92
C GLU A 69 16.06 15.30 -5.61
N GLU A 70 17.22 15.73 -6.12
CA GLU A 70 17.35 17.04 -6.78
C GLU A 70 16.80 17.04 -8.22
N ASN A 71 16.94 15.93 -8.95
CA ASN A 71 16.51 15.81 -10.34
C ASN A 71 15.40 14.77 -10.54
N LYS A 72 14.17 15.22 -10.41
CA LYS A 72 12.96 14.39 -10.52
C LYS A 72 12.73 13.80 -11.91
N LYS A 73 13.21 14.45 -12.98
CA LYS A 73 12.92 14.07 -14.38
C LYS A 73 13.64 12.79 -14.84
N SER A 74 14.72 12.43 -14.15
CA SER A 74 15.49 11.20 -14.41
C SER A 74 15.09 10.03 -13.52
N LEU A 75 14.20 10.25 -12.55
CA LEU A 75 13.87 9.22 -11.58
C LEU A 75 12.94 8.17 -12.17
N ILE A 76 13.20 6.95 -11.72
CA ILE A 76 12.40 5.78 -12.03
C ILE A 76 11.55 5.52 -10.80
N THR A 77 10.24 5.53 -10.98
CA THR A 77 9.28 5.24 -9.93
C THR A 77 8.75 3.82 -10.15
N PRO A 78 8.72 2.93 -9.15
CA PRO A 78 8.05 1.65 -9.32
C PRO A 78 6.55 1.85 -9.54
N LYS A 79 5.93 0.98 -10.33
CA LYS A 79 4.48 1.08 -10.59
C LYS A 79 3.68 0.55 -9.42
N TRP A 80 4.12 -0.57 -8.87
CA TRP A 80 3.46 -1.27 -7.79
C TRP A 80 4.35 -1.36 -6.55
N MET A 81 3.72 -1.29 -5.39
CA MET A 81 4.30 -1.55 -4.08
C MET A 81 3.35 -2.48 -3.32
N LYS A 82 3.94 -3.39 -2.54
CA LYS A 82 3.24 -4.13 -1.51
C LYS A 82 4.01 -4.16 -0.21
N ILE A 83 3.28 -4.25 0.89
CA ILE A 83 3.83 -4.56 2.20
C ILE A 83 3.15 -5.80 2.78
N SER A 84 3.93 -6.65 3.42
CA SER A 84 3.47 -7.92 3.99
C SER A 84 4.14 -8.16 5.33
N ALA A 85 3.38 -8.53 6.37
CA ALA A 85 3.97 -8.84 7.66
C ALA A 85 4.86 -10.09 7.56
N GLN A 86 6.02 -10.08 8.23
CA GLN A 86 6.83 -11.30 8.34
C GLN A 86 6.12 -12.35 9.21
N LYS A 87 6.37 -13.62 8.89
CA LYS A 87 5.74 -14.75 9.58
C LYS A 87 6.12 -14.79 11.07
N GLY A 88 5.19 -15.29 11.89
CA GLY A 88 5.42 -15.53 13.32
C GLY A 88 5.21 -14.31 14.23
N GLN A 89 4.57 -13.26 13.71
CA GLN A 89 4.25 -12.03 14.44
C GLN A 89 2.75 -11.87 14.72
N THR A 90 1.93 -12.80 14.22
CA THR A 90 0.47 -12.82 14.38
C THR A 90 0.08 -12.93 15.85
N VAL A 91 -0.91 -12.15 16.26
CA VAL A 91 -1.50 -12.16 17.59
C VAL A 91 -2.99 -12.36 17.44
N ASP A 92 -3.54 -13.37 18.12
CA ASP A 92 -4.99 -13.54 18.19
C ASP A 92 -5.60 -12.49 19.14
N ALA A 93 -6.47 -11.64 18.59
CA ALA A 93 -7.22 -10.67 19.38
C ALA A 93 -8.67 -10.58 18.92
N GLN A 94 -9.57 -10.21 19.84
CA GLN A 94 -10.97 -9.98 19.50
C GLN A 94 -11.16 -8.69 18.68
N ASP A 95 -10.28 -7.72 18.90
CA ASP A 95 -10.24 -6.44 18.21
C ASP A 95 -8.90 -6.34 17.47
N PHE A 96 -8.92 -6.13 16.16
CA PHE A 96 -7.69 -6.11 15.36
C PHE A 96 -6.69 -5.04 15.84
N ARG A 97 -7.17 -3.95 16.48
CA ARG A 97 -6.30 -2.91 17.06
C ARG A 97 -5.37 -3.48 18.12
N ASP A 98 -5.82 -4.51 18.83
CA ASP A 98 -5.04 -5.13 19.89
C ASP A 98 -3.93 -6.06 19.34
N GLU A 99 -4.00 -6.46 18.07
CA GLU A 99 -2.91 -7.16 17.35
C GLU A 99 -1.67 -6.27 17.21
N PHE A 100 -1.88 -4.94 17.15
CA PHE A 100 -0.81 -3.95 17.02
C PHE A 100 -0.20 -3.49 18.35
N ILE A 101 -0.74 -3.94 19.49
CA ILE A 101 -0.17 -3.59 20.80
C ILE A 101 1.12 -4.39 21.02
N LEU A 102 2.26 -3.70 21.00
CA LEU A 102 3.59 -4.32 21.13
C LEU A 102 3.90 -4.90 22.53
N LYS A 103 2.94 -4.89 23.46
CA LYS A 103 3.03 -5.73 24.66
C LYS A 103 2.82 -7.21 24.31
N ASN A 104 2.06 -7.49 23.26
CA ASN A 104 1.73 -8.84 22.80
C ASN A 104 2.72 -9.34 21.73
N SER A 105 3.40 -8.44 21.02
CA SER A 105 4.45 -8.74 20.03
C SER A 105 5.69 -7.87 20.28
N LYS A 106 6.91 -8.44 20.23
CA LYS A 106 8.13 -7.65 20.53
C LYS A 106 8.37 -6.51 19.53
N LYS A 107 7.95 -6.72 18.27
CA LYS A 107 8.01 -5.82 17.12
C LYS A 107 7.01 -6.32 16.08
N ILE A 108 6.57 -5.44 15.19
CA ILE A 108 5.89 -5.84 13.95
C ILE A 108 6.74 -5.37 12.78
N ILE A 109 7.13 -6.30 11.93
CA ILE A 109 8.02 -6.08 10.79
C ILE A 109 7.24 -6.42 9.52
N PHE A 110 7.20 -5.46 8.59
CA PHE A 110 6.67 -5.64 7.25
C PHE A 110 7.80 -5.65 6.24
N ASP A 111 7.80 -6.62 5.32
CA ASP A 111 8.64 -6.58 4.12
C ASP A 111 8.04 -5.59 3.11
N ILE A 112 8.89 -4.84 2.41
CA ILE A 112 8.51 -3.95 1.32
C ILE A 112 8.95 -4.58 0.01
N ALA A 113 8.01 -4.81 -0.90
CA ALA A 113 8.31 -5.24 -2.26
C ALA A 113 7.74 -4.26 -3.29
N VAL A 114 8.43 -4.13 -4.41
CA VAL A 114 8.01 -3.29 -5.53
C VAL A 114 8.09 -4.03 -6.85
N ALA A 115 7.33 -3.57 -7.85
CA ALA A 115 7.36 -4.09 -9.21
C ALA A 115 7.05 -2.98 -10.21
N SER A 116 7.57 -3.14 -11.43
CA SER A 116 7.31 -2.27 -12.59
C SER A 116 6.97 -3.07 -13.83
N LYS A 117 7.13 -4.40 -13.77
CA LYS A 117 6.77 -5.35 -14.83
C LYS A 117 5.73 -6.34 -14.34
N GLU A 118 4.86 -6.72 -15.27
CA GLU A 118 3.87 -7.76 -15.09
C GLU A 118 3.92 -8.71 -16.28
N THR A 119 4.01 -10.01 -16.01
CA THR A 119 4.05 -11.06 -17.03
C THR A 119 2.94 -12.06 -16.77
N ARG A 120 2.00 -12.19 -17.73
CA ARG A 120 0.88 -13.14 -17.64
C ARG A 120 0.06 -12.99 -16.34
N GLY A 121 -0.27 -11.77 -15.94
CA GLY A 121 -1.04 -11.51 -14.73
C GLY A 121 -0.24 -11.58 -13.42
N ARG A 122 1.09 -11.73 -13.49
CA ARG A 122 1.97 -11.81 -12.31
C ARG A 122 2.98 -10.69 -12.31
N LYS A 123 2.91 -9.86 -11.28
CA LYS A 123 3.87 -8.78 -11.00
C LYS A 123 5.23 -9.37 -10.60
N ASP A 124 6.30 -8.85 -11.17
CA ASP A 124 7.68 -9.28 -10.88
C ASP A 124 8.18 -8.58 -9.62
N TRP A 125 7.76 -9.10 -8.47
CA TRP A 125 8.03 -8.49 -7.18
C TRP A 125 9.49 -8.62 -6.75
N LYS A 126 10.08 -7.50 -6.34
CA LYS A 126 11.40 -7.43 -5.75
C LYS A 126 11.34 -6.85 -4.34
N ASN A 127 11.85 -7.58 -3.36
CA ASN A 127 12.01 -7.06 -1.99
C ASN A 127 13.11 -5.98 -1.97
N ILE A 128 12.80 -4.84 -1.37
CA ILE A 128 13.70 -3.68 -1.29
C ILE A 128 14.01 -3.25 0.15
N GLY A 129 13.40 -3.87 1.16
CA GLY A 129 13.63 -3.51 2.56
C GLY A 129 12.47 -3.87 3.48
N THR A 130 12.47 -3.29 4.67
CA THR A 130 11.46 -3.53 5.71
C THR A 130 11.02 -2.25 6.41
N ILE A 131 9.81 -2.27 6.97
CA ILE A 131 9.30 -1.28 7.92
C ILE A 131 9.19 -1.99 9.27
N THR A 132 9.75 -1.39 10.33
CA THR A 132 9.68 -1.94 11.69
C THR A 132 8.87 -1.01 12.57
N PHE A 133 7.84 -1.56 13.20
CA PHE A 133 7.08 -0.91 14.27
C PHE A 133 7.65 -1.40 15.62
N ASP A 134 8.22 -0.47 16.37
CA ASP A 134 8.85 -0.68 17.67
C ASP A 134 8.13 0.04 18.83
N GLU A 135 7.17 0.90 18.50
CA GLU A 135 6.23 1.51 19.45
C GLU A 135 4.78 1.44 18.92
N SER A 136 3.80 1.34 19.82
CA SER A 136 2.37 1.31 19.45
C SER A 136 1.58 2.37 20.19
N VAL A 137 0.90 3.24 19.42
CA VAL A 137 -0.18 4.10 19.90
C VAL A 137 -1.41 3.79 19.05
N VAL A 138 -2.39 3.09 19.63
CA VAL A 138 -3.64 2.72 18.97
C VAL A 138 -4.78 3.58 19.51
N SER A 139 -5.60 4.16 18.62
CA SER A 139 -6.78 4.93 19.04
C SER A 139 -7.92 4.81 18.05
N ASN A 140 -9.14 4.69 18.57
CA ASN A 140 -10.41 4.74 17.81
C ASN A 140 -10.74 6.14 17.25
N SER A 141 -9.91 7.15 17.51
CA SER A 141 -10.09 8.47 16.91
C SER A 141 -9.23 8.68 15.67
N CYS A 142 -8.10 7.95 15.60
CA CYS A 142 -7.16 8.02 14.49
C CYS A 142 -7.77 7.39 13.23
N ASP A 143 -8.30 6.18 13.33
CA ASP A 143 -8.96 5.45 12.24
C ASP A 143 -10.14 6.21 11.59
N HIS A 144 -10.91 7.01 12.35
CA HIS A 144 -12.09 7.72 11.83
C HIS A 144 -11.82 9.14 11.29
N ARG A 145 -10.67 9.75 11.62
CA ARG A 145 -10.43 11.19 11.38
C ARG A 145 -9.13 11.50 10.64
N LEU A 146 -8.35 10.48 10.29
CA LEU A 146 -7.14 10.64 9.50
C LEU A 146 -7.49 11.05 8.07
N HIS A 147 -7.13 12.28 7.71
CA HIS A 147 -7.13 12.73 6.33
C HIS A 147 -5.73 12.59 5.75
N PHE A 148 -5.60 11.81 4.68
CA PHE A 148 -4.34 11.66 3.96
C PHE A 148 -4.28 12.64 2.78
N HIS A 149 -3.08 13.13 2.49
CA HIS A 149 -2.83 13.81 1.24
C HIS A 149 -3.04 12.82 0.09
N HIS A 150 -3.84 13.21 -0.90
CA HIS A 150 -4.08 12.43 -2.10
C HIS A 150 -3.32 13.09 -3.26
N PRO A 151 -2.16 12.56 -3.68
CA PRO A 151 -1.41 13.13 -4.79
C PRO A 151 -2.23 13.06 -6.07
N LYS A 152 -2.14 14.11 -6.90
CA LYS A 152 -2.75 14.11 -8.22
C LYS A 152 -2.06 13.08 -9.12
N TRP A 153 -2.83 12.48 -10.02
CA TRP A 153 -2.32 11.61 -11.07
C TRP A 153 -1.35 12.35 -11.99
N ARG A 154 -0.27 11.67 -12.37
CA ARG A 154 0.78 12.15 -13.28
C ARG A 154 1.00 11.16 -14.43
N ASP A 155 0.93 11.66 -15.65
CA ASP A 155 1.16 10.86 -16.86
C ASP A 155 2.63 10.85 -17.30
N ASP A 156 3.50 11.64 -16.66
CA ASP A 156 4.91 11.81 -17.02
C ASP A 156 5.86 10.82 -16.31
N LEU A 157 5.32 9.86 -15.54
CA LEU A 157 6.12 8.92 -14.77
C LEU A 157 6.79 7.86 -15.65
N LYS A 158 8.03 7.51 -15.28
CA LYS A 158 8.79 6.40 -15.86
C LYS A 158 8.85 5.24 -14.88
N TYR A 159 8.40 4.06 -15.33
CA TYR A 159 8.39 2.83 -14.55
C TYR A 159 9.51 1.88 -15.00
N SER A 160 10.34 1.39 -14.06
CA SER A 160 11.37 0.37 -14.30
C SER A 160 11.84 -0.26 -12.98
N ASP A 161 12.27 -1.53 -13.05
CA ASP A 161 12.80 -2.31 -11.92
C ASP A 161 14.32 -2.15 -11.73
N GLU A 162 14.96 -1.41 -12.63
CA GLU A 162 16.39 -1.16 -12.60
C GLU A 162 16.70 -0.05 -11.60
N HIS A 163 17.40 -0.40 -10.51
CA HIS A 163 18.10 0.61 -9.73
C HIS A 163 19.11 1.27 -10.66
N PRO A 164 19.14 2.60 -10.83
CA PRO A 164 20.27 3.26 -11.46
C PRO A 164 21.52 2.84 -10.65
N ASN A 165 22.48 2.23 -11.34
CA ASN A 165 23.70 1.68 -10.76
C ASN A 165 24.27 2.59 -9.66
N ARG A 166 24.34 2.11 -8.41
CA ARG A 166 25.29 2.62 -7.40
C ARG A 166 26.71 2.17 -7.76
N GLN A 167 27.18 2.52 -8.94
CA GLN A 167 28.58 2.38 -9.33
C GLN A 167 28.98 3.61 -10.15
N THR A 168 29.40 4.68 -9.47
CA THR A 168 30.45 5.64 -9.87
C THR A 168 30.53 6.80 -8.87
N LEU A 169 30.97 6.51 -7.64
CA LEU A 169 31.55 7.51 -6.73
C LEU A 169 32.73 6.88 -5.98
N LEU A 170 33.66 6.32 -6.75
CA LEU A 170 35.04 6.06 -6.34
C LEU A 170 35.90 6.23 -7.59
N GLN A 171 36.18 7.49 -7.93
CA GLN A 171 37.41 7.92 -8.58
C GLN A 171 37.82 9.25 -7.94
#